data_AF-A0A7C7VE39-F1
#
_entry.id   AF-A0A7C7VE39-F1
#
_cell.length_a   1.000
_cell.length_b   1.000
_cell.length_c   1.000
_cell.angle_alpha   90.00
_cell.angle_beta   90.00
_cell.angle_gamma   90.00
#
_symmetry.space_group_name_H-M   'P 1'
#
loop_
_entity.id
_entity.type
_entity.pdbx_description
1 polymer ?
#
loop_
_entity_poly.entity_id
_entity_poly.type
_entity_poly.pdbx_seq_one_letter_code
_entity_poly.pdbx_strand_id
1 'polypeptide(L)'
;MRNKEVLGKRGNNNFLSVFFRLYGHYFFDDYCKHFFDHISHILLKGERLNTLYPVFLKLDNKRCAVIGGGKTATRKVKALLQAKAKVTVISPKFTKELKELAENGAIEVIKRRYEEGDLDKYFLIFGATNSEEINKTVIKEAKKKNILCNVVDDPPNCDFYVPSTNCG
;
A
#
# COMPACT_ATOMS: atom_id res chain seq x y z
N MET A 1 58.38 -11.77 -22.88
CA MET A 1 57.98 -10.46 -22.33
C MET A 1 56.48 -10.45 -22.11
N ARG A 2 56.04 -10.01 -20.91
CA ARG A 2 54.65 -9.63 -20.50
C ARG A 2 53.61 -10.76 -20.43
N ASN A 3 52.67 -10.79 -19.47
CA ASN A 3 52.46 -10.12 -18.18
C ASN A 3 51.20 -10.75 -17.53
N LYS A 4 51.25 -10.87 -16.18
CA LYS A 4 50.18 -10.56 -15.22
C LYS A 4 48.91 -11.43 -15.09
N GLU A 5 48.81 -12.00 -13.90
CA GLU A 5 47.61 -12.07 -13.07
C GLU A 5 46.69 -10.85 -13.28
N VAL A 6 45.40 -11.10 -13.50
CA VAL A 6 44.37 -10.06 -13.42
C VAL A 6 43.31 -10.50 -12.41
N LEU A 7 43.36 -9.81 -11.27
CA LEU A 7 42.34 -9.69 -10.24
C LEU A 7 40.95 -9.44 -10.84
N GLY A 8 39.94 -10.01 -10.15
CA GLY A 8 38.57 -10.16 -10.63
C GLY A 8 37.81 -8.91 -11.04
N LYS A 9 36.75 -9.16 -11.82
CA LYS A 9 35.61 -8.25 -11.98
C LYS A 9 34.32 -9.04 -11.80
N ARG A 10 33.65 -8.79 -10.67
CA ARG A 10 32.25 -9.12 -10.42
C ARG A 10 31.40 -8.58 -11.58
N GLY A 11 30.59 -9.44 -12.19
CA GLY A 11 29.58 -9.03 -13.16
C GLY A 11 28.61 -8.04 -12.53
N ASN A 12 28.57 -6.84 -13.09
CA ASN A 12 27.74 -5.73 -12.63
C ASN A 12 26.29 -5.94 -13.07
N ASN A 13 25.60 -6.91 -12.46
CA ASN A 13 24.16 -7.11 -12.62
C ASN A 13 23.41 -6.19 -11.65
N ASN A 14 23.52 -4.87 -11.86
CA ASN A 14 22.71 -3.92 -11.11
C ASN A 14 21.24 -4.21 -11.40
N PHE A 15 20.45 -4.48 -10.36
CA PHE A 15 18.99 -4.65 -10.40
C PHE A 15 18.31 -3.60 -11.29
N LEU A 16 18.81 -2.36 -11.29
CA LEU A 16 18.39 -1.28 -12.17
C LEU A 16 18.48 -1.61 -13.68
N SER A 17 19.54 -2.29 -14.14
CA SER A 17 19.73 -2.60 -15.57
C SER A 17 18.78 -3.69 -16.06
N VAL A 18 18.47 -4.67 -15.20
CA VAL A 18 17.48 -5.72 -15.50
C VAL A 18 16.06 -5.16 -15.46
N PHE A 19 15.79 -4.26 -14.51
CA PHE A 19 14.46 -3.65 -14.32
C PHE A 19 14.09 -2.67 -15.46
N PHE A 20 15.02 -1.81 -15.88
CA PHE A 20 14.82 -0.93 -17.05
C PHE A 20 14.57 -1.74 -18.33
N ARG A 21 15.22 -2.89 -18.47
CA ARG A 21 15.07 -3.75 -19.66
C ARG A 21 13.73 -4.48 -19.71
N LEU A 22 13.15 -4.84 -18.56
CA LEU A 22 11.87 -5.55 -18.48
C LEU A 22 10.65 -4.61 -18.45
N TYR A 23 10.78 -3.43 -17.86
CA TYR A 23 9.66 -2.53 -17.60
C TYR A 23 9.76 -1.16 -18.29
N GLY A 24 10.89 -0.83 -18.93
CA GLY A 24 11.12 0.46 -19.58
C GLY A 24 10.09 0.85 -20.64
N HIS A 25 9.45 -0.13 -21.29
CA HIS A 25 8.39 0.10 -22.28
C HIS A 25 6.99 0.27 -21.66
N TYR A 26 6.80 -0.04 -20.37
CA TYR A 26 5.55 0.20 -19.63
C TYR A 26 5.51 1.59 -18.97
N PHE A 27 6.58 2.40 -19.08
CA PHE A 27 6.63 3.77 -18.59
C PHE A 27 5.97 4.72 -19.60
N PHE A 28 4.63 4.81 -19.56
CA PHE A 28 3.89 5.87 -20.24
C PHE A 28 3.04 6.73 -19.29
N ASP A 29 2.97 6.39 -17.99
CA ASP A 29 2.27 7.16 -16.97
C ASP A 29 3.22 7.64 -15.86
N ASP A 30 3.05 8.90 -15.42
CA ASP A 30 3.81 9.56 -14.34
C ASP A 30 3.81 8.78 -13.01
N TYR A 31 2.86 7.85 -12.84
CA TYR A 31 2.72 6.96 -11.70
C TYR A 31 3.92 6.02 -11.49
N CYS A 32 4.48 5.48 -12.59
CA CYS A 32 5.59 4.52 -12.52
C CYS A 32 6.93 5.20 -12.16
N LYS A 33 7.12 6.46 -12.56
CA LYS A 33 8.34 7.22 -12.28
C LYS A 33 8.46 7.57 -10.79
N HIS A 34 7.36 8.04 -10.18
CA HIS A 34 7.32 8.34 -8.75
C HIS A 34 7.36 7.10 -7.84
N PHE A 35 6.79 5.97 -8.29
CA PHE A 35 6.94 4.69 -7.61
C PHE A 35 8.41 4.29 -7.45
N PHE A 36 9.22 4.51 -8.50
CA PHE A 36 10.62 4.14 -8.52
C PHE A 36 11.52 5.05 -7.66
N ASP A 37 11.30 6.36 -7.69
CA ASP A 37 12.07 7.32 -6.87
C ASP A 37 11.80 7.09 -5.36
N HIS A 38 10.58 6.74 -5.00
CA HIS A 38 10.24 6.48 -3.61
C HIS A 38 10.73 5.13 -3.11
N ILE A 39 10.65 4.09 -3.95
CA ILE A 39 11.26 2.80 -3.64
C ILE A 39 12.77 2.95 -3.53
N SER A 40 13.42 3.82 -4.32
CA SER A 40 14.85 4.14 -4.21
C SER A 40 15.24 4.69 -2.83
N HIS A 41 14.41 5.54 -2.21
CA HIS A 41 14.65 5.99 -0.83
C HIS A 41 14.43 4.90 0.24
N ILE A 42 13.52 3.96 0.02
CA ILE A 42 13.32 2.77 0.87
C ILE A 42 14.47 1.76 0.66
N LEU A 43 14.98 1.65 -0.57
CA LEU A 43 16.10 0.81 -1.01
C LEU A 43 17.42 1.13 -0.32
N LEU A 44 17.63 2.38 0.10
CA LEU A 44 18.88 2.80 0.72
C LEU A 44 19.01 2.45 2.22
N LYS A 45 17.95 1.91 2.86
CA LYS A 45 17.98 1.43 4.26
C LYS A 45 18.05 -0.11 4.39
N GLY A 46 18.84 -0.74 3.53
CA GLY A 46 19.75 -1.85 3.86
C GLY A 46 19.22 -3.24 4.25
N GLU A 47 18.15 -3.40 5.05
CA GLU A 47 17.93 -4.70 5.73
C GLU A 47 16.57 -5.38 5.51
N ARG A 48 15.60 -4.75 4.83
CA ARG A 48 14.23 -5.32 4.70
C ARG A 48 13.69 -5.53 3.29
N LEU A 49 14.54 -5.52 2.28
CA LEU A 49 14.09 -5.73 0.89
C LEU A 49 14.14 -7.19 0.42
N ASN A 50 14.86 -8.06 1.11
CA ASN A 50 14.87 -9.49 0.76
C ASN A 50 13.51 -10.17 0.96
N THR A 51 12.54 -9.52 1.61
CA THR A 51 11.19 -10.06 1.85
C THR A 51 10.09 -9.37 1.05
N LEU A 52 10.40 -8.32 0.27
CA LEU A 52 9.41 -7.59 -0.52
C LEU A 52 9.48 -8.02 -1.98
N TYR A 53 8.32 -8.31 -2.55
CA TYR A 53 8.20 -8.68 -3.96
C TYR A 53 7.33 -7.63 -4.69
N PRO A 54 7.82 -7.03 -5.79
CA PRO A 54 7.07 -6.00 -6.50
C PRO A 54 5.88 -6.61 -7.23
N VAL A 55 4.68 -6.08 -6.98
CA VAL A 55 3.43 -6.52 -7.62
C VAL A 55 2.52 -5.33 -7.90
N PHE A 56 1.67 -5.47 -8.91
CA PHE A 56 0.49 -4.63 -9.10
C PHE A 56 -0.76 -5.42 -8.70
N LEU A 57 -1.55 -4.87 -7.77
CA LEU A 57 -2.79 -5.51 -7.30
C LEU A 57 -3.98 -5.03 -8.11
N LYS A 58 -4.69 -5.94 -8.77
CA LYS A 58 -5.97 -5.64 -9.45
C LYS A 58 -7.10 -5.59 -8.42
N LEU A 59 -7.58 -4.38 -8.12
CA LEU A 59 -8.61 -4.14 -7.11
C LEU A 59 -10.03 -3.96 -7.68
N ASP A 60 -10.17 -3.99 -9.00
CA ASP A 60 -11.48 -3.91 -9.65
C ASP A 60 -12.45 -4.95 -9.06
N ASN A 61 -13.58 -4.46 -8.54
CA ASN A 61 -14.61 -5.23 -7.85
C ASN A 61 -14.19 -5.97 -6.57
N LYS A 62 -12.96 -5.79 -6.07
CA LYS A 62 -12.50 -6.34 -4.79
C LYS A 62 -13.05 -5.54 -3.63
N ARG A 63 -13.41 -6.24 -2.55
CA ARG A 63 -13.87 -5.62 -1.30
C ARG A 63 -12.67 -5.12 -0.52
N CYS A 64 -12.60 -3.82 -0.26
CA CYS A 64 -11.55 -3.21 0.53
C CYS A 64 -12.15 -2.45 1.71
N ALA A 65 -11.50 -2.49 2.87
CA ALA A 65 -11.93 -1.70 4.02
C ALA A 65 -10.90 -0.65 4.40
N VAL A 66 -11.40 0.48 4.90
CA VAL A 66 -10.58 1.53 5.52
C VAL A 66 -11.09 1.75 6.94
N ILE A 67 -10.24 1.51 7.93
CA ILE A 67 -10.54 1.68 9.35
C ILE A 67 -10.10 3.07 9.78
N GLY A 68 -11.06 3.91 10.17
CA GLY A 68 -10.88 5.33 10.42
C GLY A 68 -11.56 6.19 9.35
N GLY A 69 -11.89 7.44 9.71
CA GLY A 69 -12.64 8.35 8.85
C GLY A 69 -12.07 9.77 8.81
N GLY A 70 -10.77 9.92 9.11
CA GLY A 70 -10.04 11.19 9.01
C GLY A 70 -9.45 11.42 7.60
N LYS A 71 -8.60 12.46 7.48
CA LYS A 71 -7.97 12.84 6.20
C LYS A 71 -7.17 11.69 5.55
N THR A 72 -6.42 10.93 6.35
CA THR A 72 -5.66 9.77 5.88
C THR A 72 -6.57 8.72 5.26
N ALA A 73 -7.67 8.38 5.94
CA ALA A 73 -8.67 7.46 5.41
C ALA A 73 -9.28 7.98 4.09
N THR A 74 -9.63 9.27 4.02
CA THR A 74 -10.17 9.89 2.81
C THR A 74 -9.24 9.75 1.61
N ARG A 75 -7.92 9.95 1.79
CA ARG A 75 -6.92 9.75 0.73
C ARG A 75 -6.90 8.30 0.24
N LYS A 76 -6.93 7.32 1.15
CA LYS A 76 -6.94 5.90 0.79
C LYS A 76 -8.22 5.50 0.05
N VAL A 77 -9.37 5.99 0.51
CA VAL A 77 -10.67 5.75 -0.15
C VAL A 77 -10.65 6.26 -1.59
N LYS A 78 -10.18 7.48 -1.83
CA LYS A 78 -10.09 8.05 -3.19
C LYS A 78 -9.22 7.19 -4.12
N ALA A 79 -8.05 6.77 -3.65
CA ALA A 79 -7.16 5.90 -4.44
C ALA A 79 -7.79 4.52 -4.72
N LEU A 80 -8.47 3.93 -3.73
CA LEU A 80 -9.18 2.65 -3.90
C LEU A 80 -10.34 2.75 -4.91
N LEU A 81 -11.09 3.86 -4.88
CA LEU A 81 -12.18 4.12 -5.84
C LEU A 81 -11.65 4.28 -7.27
N GLN A 82 -10.52 4.98 -7.46
CA GLN A 82 -9.86 5.07 -8.77
C GLN A 82 -9.47 3.68 -9.30
N ALA A 83 -9.09 2.77 -8.40
CA ALA A 83 -8.81 1.37 -8.72
C ALA A 83 -10.08 0.48 -8.84
N LYS A 84 -11.28 1.07 -8.82
CA LYS A 84 -12.59 0.41 -8.94
C LYS A 84 -12.88 -0.62 -7.84
N ALA A 85 -12.29 -0.44 -6.65
CA ALA A 85 -12.59 -1.28 -5.50
C ALA A 85 -13.99 -0.99 -4.93
N LYS A 86 -14.59 -2.00 -4.30
CA LYS A 86 -15.79 -1.85 -3.46
C LYS A 86 -15.34 -1.48 -2.05
N VAL A 87 -15.48 -0.21 -1.69
CA VAL A 87 -14.88 0.35 -0.47
C VAL A 87 -15.91 0.46 0.64
N THR A 88 -15.56 -0.05 1.83
CA THR A 88 -16.31 0.17 3.07
C THR A 88 -15.43 0.92 4.06
N VAL A 89 -15.97 1.94 4.74
CA VAL A 89 -15.25 2.71 5.76
C VAL A 89 -15.86 2.49 7.13
N ILE A 90 -15.07 2.07 8.11
CA ILE A 90 -15.52 1.81 9.48
C ILE A 90 -14.95 2.87 10.40
N SER A 91 -15.79 3.74 10.96
CA SER A 91 -15.36 4.82 11.84
C SER A 91 -16.51 5.44 12.63
N PRO A 92 -16.30 5.92 13.87
CA PRO A 92 -17.32 6.69 14.60
C PRO A 92 -17.54 8.09 13.99
N LYS A 93 -16.56 8.63 13.26
CA LYS A 93 -16.59 9.98 12.66
C LYS A 93 -16.03 9.95 11.24
N PHE A 94 -16.58 10.79 10.37
CA PHE A 94 -16.20 10.87 8.95
C PHE A 94 -15.95 12.33 8.57
N THR A 95 -14.97 12.55 7.68
CA THR A 95 -14.80 13.84 6.99
C THR A 95 -16.02 14.16 6.13
N LYS A 96 -16.18 15.43 5.76
CA LYS A 96 -17.25 15.88 4.86
C LYS A 96 -17.21 15.11 3.53
N GLU A 97 -16.03 14.98 2.94
CA GLU A 97 -15.81 14.25 1.67
C GLU A 97 -16.23 12.79 1.74
N LEU A 98 -15.96 12.09 2.86
CA LEU A 98 -16.41 10.70 3.03
C LEU A 98 -17.93 10.59 3.15
N LYS A 99 -18.59 11.58 3.76
CA LYS A 99 -20.05 11.61 3.83
C LYS A 99 -20.65 11.83 2.45
N GLU A 100 -20.14 12.79 1.68
CA GLU A 100 -20.57 13.06 0.31
C GLU A 100 -20.40 11.83 -0.59
N LEU A 101 -19.28 11.10 -0.47
CA LEU A 101 -19.07 9.84 -1.20
C LEU A 101 -20.08 8.76 -0.79
N ALA A 102 -20.42 8.67 0.49
CA ALA A 102 -21.41 7.70 0.98
C ALA A 102 -22.83 8.06 0.51
N GLU A 103 -23.21 9.34 0.56
CA GLU A 103 -24.51 9.85 0.09
C GLU A 103 -24.71 9.58 -1.40
N ASN A 104 -23.65 9.69 -2.19
CA ASN A 104 -23.65 9.37 -3.62
C ASN A 104 -23.56 7.86 -3.92
N GLY A 105 -23.54 7.00 -2.90
CA GLY A 105 -23.46 5.54 -3.05
C GLY A 105 -22.09 5.01 -3.53
N ALA A 106 -21.05 5.85 -3.54
CA ALA A 106 -19.72 5.45 -4.01
C ALA A 106 -19.01 4.54 -3.00
N ILE A 107 -19.33 4.66 -1.71
CA ILE A 107 -18.78 3.84 -0.62
C ILE A 107 -19.85 3.40 0.36
N GLU A 108 -19.61 2.29 1.05
CA GLU A 108 -20.36 1.90 2.25
C GLU A 108 -19.70 2.53 3.48
N VAL A 109 -20.50 2.95 4.47
CA VAL A 109 -19.99 3.46 5.75
C VAL A 109 -20.62 2.72 6.92
N ILE A 110 -19.80 2.33 7.88
CA ILE A 110 -20.22 1.70 9.14
C ILE A 110 -19.86 2.66 10.27
N LYS A 111 -20.89 3.34 10.81
CA LYS A 111 -20.74 4.40 11.82
C LYS A 111 -20.58 3.84 13.23
N ARG A 112 -19.46 3.18 13.50
CA ARG A 112 -19.03 2.75 14.84
C ARG A 112 -17.51 2.57 14.89
N ARG A 113 -16.98 2.26 16.07
CA ARG A 113 -15.60 1.78 16.18
C ARG A 113 -15.50 0.39 15.52
N TYR A 114 -14.30 0.07 15.09
CA TYR A 114 -13.97 -1.26 14.59
C TYR A 114 -14.08 -2.30 15.71
N GLU A 115 -14.55 -3.50 15.35
CA GLU A 115 -14.71 -4.65 16.22
C GLU A 115 -14.08 -5.88 15.54
N GLU A 116 -13.49 -6.79 16.32
CA GLU A 116 -12.89 -8.01 15.77
C GLU A 116 -13.97 -8.84 15.03
N GLY A 117 -13.64 -9.32 13.83
CA GLY A 117 -14.59 -9.99 12.94
C GLY A 117 -15.05 -9.10 11.78
N ASP A 118 -14.89 -7.78 11.87
CA ASP A 118 -15.23 -6.88 10.77
C ASP A 118 -14.44 -7.20 9.49
N LEU A 119 -13.25 -7.81 9.59
CA LEU A 119 -12.36 -7.99 8.45
C LEU A 119 -12.75 -9.14 7.50
N ASP A 120 -13.64 -10.05 7.91
CA ASP A 120 -13.86 -11.36 7.27
C ASP A 120 -14.13 -11.35 5.76
N LYS A 121 -14.77 -10.29 5.26
CA LYS A 121 -15.23 -10.19 3.88
C LYS A 121 -14.31 -9.40 2.95
N TYR A 122 -13.19 -8.90 3.45
CA TYR A 122 -12.34 -7.97 2.72
C TYR A 122 -11.06 -8.62 2.23
N PHE A 123 -10.64 -8.19 1.04
CA PHE A 123 -9.39 -8.61 0.41
C PHE A 123 -8.20 -7.79 0.88
N LEU A 124 -8.41 -6.49 1.13
CA LEU A 124 -7.36 -5.54 1.48
C LEU A 124 -7.89 -4.50 2.47
N ILE A 125 -7.08 -4.20 3.49
CA ILE A 125 -7.41 -3.32 4.61
C ILE A 125 -6.38 -2.20 4.73
N PHE A 126 -6.87 -0.98 4.97
CA PHE A 126 -6.05 0.11 5.49
C PHE A 126 -6.45 0.48 6.93
N GLY A 127 -5.49 0.43 7.85
CA GLY A 127 -5.62 1.05 9.18
C GLY A 127 -5.18 2.51 9.12
N ALA A 128 -6.12 3.43 9.39
CA ALA A 128 -5.92 4.87 9.31
C ALA A 128 -6.63 5.60 10.48
N THR A 129 -6.52 5.03 11.68
CA THR A 129 -7.05 5.61 12.93
C THR A 129 -5.93 6.14 13.82
N ASN A 130 -6.26 7.12 14.66
CA ASN A 130 -5.36 7.66 15.69
C ASN A 130 -5.30 6.79 16.95
N SER A 131 -6.04 5.68 17.00
CA SER A 131 -6.00 4.73 18.12
C SER A 131 -5.04 3.59 17.81
N GLU A 132 -3.92 3.58 18.54
CA GLU A 132 -2.91 2.52 18.44
C GLU A 132 -3.48 1.14 18.80
N GLU A 133 -4.36 1.08 19.80
CA GLU A 133 -5.05 -0.15 20.21
C GLU A 133 -5.89 -0.77 19.08
N ILE A 134 -6.67 0.07 18.38
CA ILE A 134 -7.46 -0.38 17.22
C ILE A 134 -6.52 -0.85 16.10
N ASN A 135 -5.47 -0.08 15.80
CA ASN A 135 -4.50 -0.46 14.76
C ASN A 135 -3.84 -1.81 15.05
N LYS A 136 -3.42 -2.05 16.30
CA LYS A 136 -2.85 -3.35 16.73
C LYS A 136 -3.84 -4.49 16.57
N THR A 137 -5.11 -4.26 16.91
CA THR A 137 -6.17 -5.27 16.76
C THR A 137 -6.40 -5.60 15.29
N VAL A 138 -6.49 -4.59 14.43
CA VAL A 138 -6.62 -4.75 12.96
C VAL A 138 -5.45 -5.54 12.39
N ILE A 139 -4.20 -5.20 12.75
CA ILE A 139 -3.00 -5.92 12.30
C ILE A 139 -3.07 -7.40 12.72
N LYS A 140 -3.40 -7.65 13.99
CA LYS A 140 -3.45 -9.00 14.54
C LYS A 140 -4.51 -9.86 13.84
N GLU A 141 -5.70 -9.31 13.65
CA GLU A 141 -6.80 -10.02 12.97
C GLU A 141 -6.45 -10.26 11.50
N ALA A 142 -5.93 -9.25 10.79
CA ALA A 142 -5.57 -9.38 9.38
C ALA A 142 -4.49 -10.47 9.16
N LYS A 143 -3.46 -10.49 10.01
CA LYS A 143 -2.42 -11.55 10.01
C LYS A 143 -3.03 -12.93 10.24
N LYS A 144 -3.91 -13.07 11.23
CA LYS A 144 -4.59 -14.35 11.53
C LYS A 144 -5.43 -14.86 10.36
N LYS A 145 -6.00 -13.96 9.55
CA LYS A 145 -6.90 -14.26 8.43
C LYS A 145 -6.21 -14.24 7.06
N ASN A 146 -4.90 -13.97 6.99
CA ASN A 146 -4.15 -13.77 5.75
C ASN A 146 -4.78 -12.70 4.83
N ILE A 147 -5.23 -11.59 5.42
CA ILE A 147 -5.78 -10.44 4.70
C ILE A 147 -4.68 -9.38 4.55
N LEU A 148 -4.49 -8.83 3.35
CA LEU A 148 -3.49 -7.80 3.11
C LEU A 148 -3.81 -6.54 3.92
N CYS A 149 -2.90 -6.15 4.81
CA CYS A 149 -3.06 -5.01 5.70
C CYS A 149 -1.95 -3.97 5.52
N ASN A 150 -2.33 -2.70 5.47
CA ASN A 150 -1.41 -1.57 5.57
C ASN A 150 -1.91 -0.60 6.64
N VAL A 151 -1.14 -0.44 7.72
CA VAL A 151 -1.38 0.56 8.76
C VAL A 151 -0.39 1.70 8.58
N VAL A 152 -0.92 2.91 8.37
CA VAL A 152 -0.13 4.05 7.86
C VAL A 152 1.07 4.40 8.74
N ASP A 153 0.92 4.29 10.06
CA ASP A 153 1.95 4.67 11.03
C ASP A 153 2.68 3.45 11.66
N ASP A 154 2.48 2.24 11.12
CA ASP A 154 3.19 1.02 11.55
C ASP A 154 3.83 0.25 10.38
N PRO A 155 4.84 0.83 9.70
CA PRO A 155 5.52 0.19 8.57
C PRO A 155 6.05 -1.22 8.83
N PRO A 156 6.63 -1.56 10.02
CA PRO A 156 7.11 -2.91 10.32
C PRO A 156 6.03 -4.00 10.27
N ASN A 157 4.77 -3.64 10.46
CA ASN A 157 3.66 -4.58 10.55
C ASN A 157 2.73 -4.58 9.31
N CYS A 158 3.08 -3.82 8.27
CA CYS A 158 2.36 -3.82 7.00
C CYS A 158 2.79 -4.98 6.10
N ASP A 159 1.83 -5.60 5.40
CA ASP A 159 2.12 -6.65 4.39
C ASP A 159 2.57 -6.05 3.05
N PHE A 160 2.19 -4.80 2.79
CA PHE A 160 2.53 -4.09 1.57
C PHE A 160 2.76 -2.61 1.84
N TYR A 161 3.50 -1.96 0.94
CA TYR A 161 3.69 -0.52 0.95
C TYR A 161 2.99 0.10 -0.25
N VAL A 162 2.44 1.29 -0.03
CA VAL A 162 1.88 2.11 -1.10
C VAL A 162 2.82 3.28 -1.36
N PRO A 163 3.13 3.58 -2.63
CA PRO A 163 3.92 4.76 -2.94
C PRO A 163 3.18 6.01 -2.46
N SER A 164 3.92 7.00 -1.96
CA SER A 164 3.39 8.33 -1.69
C SER A 164 2.84 8.94 -2.98
N THR A 165 1.51 8.96 -3.11
CA THR A 165 0.84 9.79 -4.10
C THR A 165 0.70 11.19 -3.49
N ASN A 166 1.72 12.03 -3.71
CA ASN A 166 1.54 13.48 -3.59
C ASN A 166 0.78 13.93 -4.83
N CYS A 167 -0.55 13.85 -4.79
CA CYS A 167 -1.40 14.62 -5.69
C CYS A 167 -1.61 15.97 -5.00
N GLY A 168 -0.78 16.95 -5.36
CA GLY A 168 -1.06 18.37 -5.17
C GLY A 168 -1.93 18.88 -6.31
#